data_AF-A0A524H5C8-F1
#
_entry.id   AF-A0A524H5C8-F1
#
_cell.length_a   1.000
_cell.length_b   1.000
_cell.length_c   1.000
_cell.angle_alpha   90.00
_cell.angle_beta   90.00
_cell.angle_gamma   90.00
#
_symmetry.space_group_name_H-M   'P 1'
#
loop_
_entity.id
_entity.type
_entity.pdbx_description
1 polymer ?
#
loop_
_entity_poly.entity_id
_entity_poly.type
_entity_poly.pdbx_seq_one_letter_code
_entity_poly.pdbx_strand_id
1 'polypeptide(L)' 'MEENLSYCGLICQTCPIYLATREKDDDKRYDMKGQIVREIKKHYGEECKPEDITDCDGCKTEGERLFSGSKNCHMRK' A
#
# COMPACT_ATOMS: atom_id res chain seq x y z
N MET A 1 -19.70 -12.33 0.21
CA MET A 1 -18.67 -11.49 0.83
C MET A 1 -18.05 -10.74 -0.32
N GLU A 2 -18.39 -9.47 -0.52
CA GLU A 2 -17.81 -8.69 -1.62
C GLU A 2 -16.31 -8.60 -1.35
N GLU A 3 -15.54 -9.37 -2.12
CA GLU A 3 -14.10 -9.20 -2.19
C GLU A 3 -13.86 -7.75 -2.57
N ASN A 4 -13.28 -6.97 -1.66
CA ASN A 4 -13.07 -5.54 -1.84
C ASN A 4 -11.91 -5.35 -2.84
N LEU A 5 -12.23 -5.66 -4.09
CA LEU A 5 -11.41 -5.61 -5.28
C LEU A 5 -10.99 -4.17 -5.46
N SER A 6 -9.70 -3.90 -5.28
CA SER A 6 -9.06 -2.61 -5.53
C SER A 6 -9.09 -2.25 -7.03
N TYR A 7 -8.70 -1.01 -7.36
CA TYR A 7 -8.53 -0.59 -8.76
C TYR A 7 -7.50 -1.42 -9.52
N CYS A 8 -6.50 -2.00 -8.84
CA CYS A 8 -5.52 -2.89 -9.48
C CYS A 8 -5.99 -4.34 -9.62
N GLY A 9 -7.24 -4.66 -9.28
CA GLY A 9 -7.79 -6.01 -9.32
C GLY A 9 -7.29 -6.92 -8.18
N LEU A 10 -6.49 -6.40 -7.25
CA LEU A 10 -6.10 -7.12 -6.03
C LEU A 10 -7.18 -7.02 -4.96
N ILE A 11 -7.35 -8.04 -4.14
CA ILE A 11 -8.14 -7.94 -2.91
C ILE A 11 -7.34 -7.06 -1.94
N CYS A 12 -7.92 -5.98 -1.40
CA CYS A 12 -7.14 -5.08 -0.52
C CYS A 12 -6.51 -5.81 0.67
N GLN A 13 -7.15 -6.87 1.18
CA GLN A 13 -6.66 -7.71 2.27
C GLN A 13 -5.40 -8.52 1.92
N THR A 14 -5.01 -8.59 0.65
CA THR A 14 -3.74 -9.18 0.19
C THR A 14 -2.73 -8.12 -0.24
N CYS A 15 -3.07 -6.83 -0.15
CA CYS A 15 -2.17 -5.73 -0.51
C CYS A 15 -1.16 -5.48 0.63
N PRO A 16 0.16 -5.53 0.37
CA PRO A 16 1.18 -5.32 1.40
C PRO A 16 1.05 -3.99 2.14
N ILE A 17 0.70 -2.90 1.43
CA ILE A 17 0.53 -1.58 2.03
C ILE A 17 -0.67 -1.55 2.99
N TYR A 18 -1.80 -2.12 2.58
CA TYR A 18 -3.01 -2.21 3.39
C TYR A 18 -2.80 -3.05 4.65
N LEU A 19 -2.00 -4.12 4.53
CA LEU A 19 -1.60 -4.97 5.65
C LEU A 19 -0.67 -4.22 6.60
N ALA A 20 0.36 -3.54 6.08
CA ALA A 20 1.29 -2.76 6.89
C ALA A 20 0.60 -1.63 7.68
N THR A 21 -0.42 -0.98 7.11
CA THR A 21 -1.24 0.01 7.81
C THR A 21 -1.99 -0.57 9.02
N ARG A 22 -2.36 -1.86 8.99
CA ARG A 22 -3.12 -2.53 10.06
C ARG A 22 -2.25 -3.24 11.09
N GLU A 23 -0.96 -3.38 10.83
CA GLU A 23 -0.03 -3.92 11.80
C GLU A 23 0.07 -2.98 13.00
N LYS A 24 -0.06 -3.54 14.20
CA LYS A 24 -0.09 -2.81 15.47
C LYS A 24 1.28 -2.80 16.14
N ASP A 25 2.13 -3.76 15.81
CA ASP A 25 3.51 -3.84 16.27
C ASP A 25 4.38 -2.92 15.40
N ASP A 26 4.98 -1.89 16.01
CA ASP A 26 5.72 -0.87 15.29
C ASP A 26 6.97 -1.41 14.59
N ASP A 27 7.66 -2.37 15.21
CA ASP A 27 8.86 -2.98 14.65
C ASP A 27 8.49 -3.84 13.43
N LYS A 28 7.45 -4.69 13.57
CA LYS A 28 6.93 -5.47 12.44
C LYS A 28 6.44 -4.58 11.31
N ARG A 29 5.74 -3.50 11.65
CA ARG A 29 5.24 -2.53 10.67
C ARG A 29 6.38 -1.87 9.92
N TYR A 30 7.47 -1.52 10.60
CA TYR A 30 8.67 -0.96 9.95
C TYR A 30 9.32 -1.97 8.99
N ASP A 31 9.46 -3.23 9.41
CA ASP A 31 10.00 -4.30 8.57
C ASP A 31 9.17 -4.54 7.31
N MET A 32 7.83 -4.55 7.44
CA MET A 32 6.91 -4.65 6.33
C MET A 32 7.09 -3.49 5.34
N LYS A 33 7.21 -2.25 5.83
CA LYS A 33 7.49 -1.08 4.99
C LYS A 33 8.83 -1.22 4.26
N GLY A 34 9.85 -1.75 4.92
CA GLY A 34 11.13 -2.06 4.28
C GLY A 34 11.03 -3.10 3.16
N GLN A 35 10.17 -4.12 3.31
CA GLN A 35 9.88 -5.07 2.22
C GLN A 35 9.20 -4.40 1.04
N ILE A 36 8.21 -3.53 1.30
CA ILE A 36 7.49 -2.79 0.27
C ILE A 36 8.44 -1.90 -0.55
N VAL A 37 9.35 -1.17 0.10
CA VAL A 37 10.38 -0.37 -0.58
C VAL A 37 11.22 -1.22 -1.53
N ARG A 38 11.64 -2.41 -1.10
CA ARG A 38 12.43 -3.33 -1.95
C ARG A 38 11.64 -3.77 -3.18
N GLU A 39 10.37 -4.11 -3.02
CA GLU A 39 9.52 -4.50 -4.14
C GLU A 39 9.23 -3.32 -5.08
N ILE A 40 9.04 -2.10 -4.55
CA ILE A 40 8.88 -0.88 -5.36
C ILE A 40 10.12 -0.66 -6.23
N LYS A 41 11.32 -0.69 -5.63
CA LYS A 41 12.58 -0.55 -6.38
C LYS A 41 12.76 -1.65 -7.42
N LYS A 42 12.43 -2.89 -7.08
CA LYS A 42 12.58 -4.04 -7.98
C LYS A 42 11.62 -4.00 -9.17
N HIS A 43 10.36 -3.63 -8.96
CA HIS A 43 9.34 -3.69 -9.99
C HIS A 43 9.20 -2.39 -10.80
N TYR A 44 9.46 -1.24 -10.18
CA TYR A 44 9.25 0.07 -10.79
C TYR A 44 10.54 0.89 -10.94
N GLY A 45 11.66 0.44 -10.36
CA GLY A 45 12.92 1.19 -10.39
C GLY A 45 12.91 2.46 -9.54
N GLU A 46 11.86 2.69 -8.76
CA GLU A 46 11.70 3.89 -7.93
C GLU A 46 12.42 3.74 -6.59
N GLU A 47 13.10 4.79 -6.14
CA GLU A 47 13.69 4.85 -4.81
C GLU A 47 12.74 5.57 -3.84
N CYS A 48 12.44 4.91 -2.74
CA CYS A 48 11.68 5.47 -1.63
C CYS A 48 12.21 4.93 -0.30
N LYS A 49 11.80 5.55 0.80
CA LYS A 49 12.15 5.15 2.17
C LYS A 49 10.94 4.51 2.85
N PRO A 50 11.14 3.69 3.91
CA PRO A 50 10.02 3.14 4.68
C PRO A 50 9.03 4.21 5.15
N GLU A 51 9.51 5.41 5.48
CA GLU A 51 8.70 6.54 5.92
C GLU A 51 7.78 7.09 4.81
N ASP A 52 8.13 6.87 3.54
CA ASP A 52 7.30 7.25 2.38
C ASP A 52 6.12 6.28 2.19
N ILE A 53 6.18 5.09 2.80
CA ILE A 53 5.09 4.11 2.81
C ILE A 53 4.04 4.56 3.83
N THR A 54 3.13 5.42 3.34
CA THR A 54 2.02 6.04 4.09
C THR A 54 0.81 5.13 4.20
N ASP A 55 -0.10 5.47 5.12
CA ASP A 55 -1.28 4.66 5.43
C ASP A 55 -2.27 4.57 4.25
N CYS A 56 -2.82 3.37 4.06
CA CYS A 56 -3.78 3.08 3.01
C CYS A 56 -4.99 2.32 3.56
N ASP A 57 -6.16 2.96 3.53
CA ASP A 57 -7.43 2.34 3.93
C ASP A 57 -8.11 1.54 2.81
N GLY A 58 -7.47 1.46 1.64
CA GLY A 58 -8.01 0.85 0.45
C GLY A 58 -8.39 1.91 -0.59
N CYS A 59 -8.04 1.67 -1.84
CA CYS A 59 -8.16 2.68 -2.90
C CYS A 59 -9.61 3.02 -3.30
N LYS A 60 -10.58 2.17 -2.95
CA LYS A 60 -12.02 2.39 -3.16
C LYS A 60 -12.75 2.91 -1.91
N THR A 61 -12.06 3.02 -0.78
CA THR A 61 -12.66 3.49 0.47
C THR A 61 -12.93 4.99 0.37
N GLU A 62 -14.11 5.43 0.82
CA GLU A 62 -14.42 6.85 0.97
C GLU A 62 -13.60 7.43 2.14
N GLY A 63 -12.46 8.05 1.82
CA GLY A 63 -11.53 8.61 2.80
C GLY A 63 -10.18 8.97 2.17
N GLU A 64 -9.47 9.93 2.78
CA GLU A 64 -8.26 10.51 2.18
C GLU A 64 -6.95 9.77 2.54
N ARG A 65 -7.00 8.78 3.43
CA ARG A 65 -5.83 7.98 3.84
C ARG A 65 -5.49 6.95 2.76
N LEU A 66 -4.78 7.47 1.77
CA LEU A 66 -4.33 6.72 0.61
C LEU A 66 -2.83 6.92 0.43
N PHE A 67 -2.12 5.81 0.27
CA PHE A 67 -0.71 5.80 -0.10
C PHE A 67 -0.45 6.70 -1.32
N SER A 68 0.62 7.50 -1.27
CA SER A 68 0.98 8.47 -2.32
C SER A 68 1.13 7.83 -3.70
N GLY A 69 1.76 6.64 -3.80
CA GLY A 69 1.83 5.91 -5.06
C GLY A 69 0.46 5.47 -5.59
N SER A 70 -0.49 5.18 -4.70
CA SER A 70 -1.88 4.93 -5.08
C SER A 70 -2.58 6.22 -5.54
N LYS A 71 -2.26 7.40 -5.00
CA LYS A 71 -2.81 8.68 -5.50
C LYS A 71 -2.45 8.93 -6.96
N ASN A 72 -1.23 8.57 -7.36
CA ASN A 72 -0.71 8.76 -8.72
C ASN A 72 -0.91 7.54 -9.63
N CYS A 73 -1.54 6.47 -9.15
CA CYS A 73 -1.71 5.24 -9.90
C CYS A 73 -2.60 5.45 -11.13
N HIS A 74 -2.08 5.11 -12.31
CA HIS A 74 -2.81 5.23 -13.57
C HIS A 74 -4.08 4.35 -13.62
N MET A 75 -4.14 3.26 -12.84
CA MET A 75 -5.32 2.37 -12.79
C MET A 75 -6.52 3.00 -12.07
N ARG A 76 -6.32 4.11 -11.35
CA ARG A 76 -7.41 4.89 -10.72
C ARG A 76 -7.98 5.99 -11.62
N LYS A 77 -7.33 6.29 -12.75
CA LYS A 77 -7.78 7.29 -13.74
C LYS A 77 -8.51 6.58 -14.87
#